data_AF-A0A9P1DDQ6-F1
#
_entry.id   AF-A0A9P1DDQ6-F1
#
_cell.length_a   1.000
_cell.length_b   1.000
_cell.length_c   1.000
_cell.angle_alpha   90.00
_cell.angle_beta   90.00
_cell.angle_gamma   90.00
#
_symmetry.space_group_name_H-M   'P 1'
#
loop_
_entity.id
_entity.type
_entity.pdbx_description
1 polymer ?
#
loop_
_entity_poly.entity_id
_entity_poly.type
_entity_poly.pdbx_seq_one_letter_code
_entity_poly.pdbx_strand_id
1 'polypeptide(L)'
;MEVDHQPFAMIREMSGEVFASFPFEGILGLAFPSLSFGGITPFFERVIEKKLLKRNEFAFYLNADSSRPSALLWGGVDKDLYEGDILMFPVKKAHYWALELVDFRIGNRSLMEDEKHSKTKYLIVDTGTTYFTAPGSIYDEIIATLQEAPCPQVDSYVPLTYVLRSGSGDTFNLEVTQETYMVADDSEDCQPAFMKLDLKKQYGPAMILGEVFMRHFFTVFSRGNGDLTEAKVGFAKAKLGAMPKVSSNIGSLVQIQEASLMRRNPER
;
A
#
# COMPACT_ATOMS: atom_id res chain seq x y z
N MET A 1 -15.55 17.23 5.60
CA MET A 1 -14.82 17.21 6.88
C MET A 1 -13.88 18.41 6.88
N GLU A 2 -13.82 19.16 7.97
CA GLU A 2 -12.93 20.33 8.11
C GLU A 2 -12.01 20.10 9.32
N VAL A 3 -10.71 20.39 9.16
CA VAL A 3 -9.68 20.17 10.19
C VAL A 3 -8.93 21.48 10.43
N ASP A 4 -9.48 22.33 11.31
CA ASP A 4 -8.86 23.64 11.58
C ASP A 4 -7.52 23.52 12.30
N HIS A 5 -6.64 24.48 12.06
CA HIS A 5 -5.33 24.63 12.70
C HIS A 5 -4.41 23.42 12.47
N GLN A 6 -4.52 22.75 11.31
CA GLN A 6 -3.58 21.72 10.89
C GLN A 6 -2.27 22.37 10.40
N PRO A 7 -1.14 22.17 11.08
CA PRO A 7 0.15 22.56 10.52
C PRO A 7 0.48 21.71 9.28
N PHE A 8 1.03 22.35 8.25
CA PHE A 8 1.60 21.69 7.08
C PHE A 8 2.89 22.41 6.66
N ALA A 9 3.79 21.67 6.03
CA ALA A 9 5.03 22.24 5.49
C ALA A 9 4.81 22.70 4.04
N MET A 10 5.32 23.88 3.73
CA MET A 10 5.36 24.39 2.36
C MET A 10 6.76 24.16 1.79
N ILE A 11 6.84 23.43 0.67
CA ILE A 11 8.09 23.20 -0.03
C ILE A 11 8.29 24.35 -1.02
N ARG A 12 9.41 25.08 -0.88
CA ARG A 12 9.74 26.23 -1.72
C ARG A 12 10.72 25.89 -2.83
N GLU A 13 11.61 24.96 -2.56
CA GLU A 13 12.63 24.48 -3.48
C GLU A 13 12.73 22.97 -3.35
N MET A 14 12.83 22.28 -4.48
CA MET A 14 13.09 20.84 -4.56
C MET A 14 14.30 20.64 -5.46
N SER A 15 15.23 19.77 -5.04
CA SER A 15 16.33 19.32 -5.86
C SER A 15 16.07 17.92 -6.40
N GLY A 16 16.51 17.68 -7.64
CA GLY A 16 16.32 16.41 -8.34
C GLY A 16 15.01 16.33 -9.14
N GLU A 17 14.86 15.24 -9.90
CA GLU A 17 13.74 15.04 -10.82
C GLU A 17 12.60 14.20 -10.23
N VAL A 18 12.78 13.66 -9.03
CA VAL A 18 11.85 12.69 -8.41
C VAL A 18 10.43 13.24 -8.35
N PHE A 19 10.23 14.53 -8.05
CA PHE A 19 8.91 15.16 -8.01
C PHE A 19 8.55 15.92 -9.28
N ALA A 20 9.46 16.04 -10.24
CA ALA A 20 9.23 16.80 -11.47
C ALA A 20 8.29 16.08 -12.44
N SER A 21 8.17 14.75 -12.32
CA SER A 21 7.36 13.91 -13.21
C SER A 21 6.03 13.44 -12.62
N PHE A 22 5.72 13.73 -11.35
CA PHE A 22 4.47 13.26 -10.74
C PHE A 22 3.38 14.33 -10.75
N PRO A 23 2.13 13.96 -11.09
CA PRO A 23 1.01 14.90 -11.20
C PRO A 23 0.37 15.26 -9.85
N PHE A 24 1.10 15.24 -8.73
CA PHE A 24 0.55 15.59 -7.41
C PHE A 24 1.13 16.90 -6.87
N GLU A 25 0.29 17.66 -6.18
CA GLU A 25 0.65 18.96 -5.60
C GLU A 25 1.27 18.85 -4.20
N GLY A 26 1.10 17.71 -3.54
CA GLY A 26 1.67 17.46 -2.22
C GLY A 26 1.38 16.07 -1.68
N ILE A 27 1.83 15.83 -0.44
CA ILE A 27 1.67 14.55 0.25
C ILE A 27 0.92 14.77 1.56
N LEU A 28 -0.16 14.02 1.76
CA LEU A 28 -0.87 13.94 3.04
C LEU A 28 -0.43 12.67 3.78
N GLY A 29 0.46 12.82 4.76
CA GLY A 29 0.93 11.69 5.57
C GLY A 29 -0.16 11.15 6.50
N LEU A 30 -0.46 9.86 6.38
CA LEU A 30 -1.46 9.13 7.20
C LEU A 30 -0.84 8.04 8.10
N ALA A 31 0.49 8.06 8.25
CA ALA A 31 1.22 7.22 9.19
C ALA A 31 1.14 7.79 10.63
N PHE A 32 1.86 7.17 11.56
CA PHE A 32 1.79 7.49 12.98
C PHE A 32 2.69 8.67 13.36
N PRO A 33 2.45 9.33 14.52
CA PRO A 33 3.17 10.54 14.94
C PRO A 33 4.69 10.37 15.05
N SER A 34 5.14 9.15 15.35
CA SER A 34 6.55 8.82 15.53
C SER A 34 7.39 8.92 14.24
N LEU A 35 6.76 8.98 13.06
CA LEU A 35 7.43 9.30 11.79
C LEU A 35 7.32 10.77 11.40
N SER A 36 6.57 11.58 12.16
CA SER A 36 6.35 12.96 11.79
C SER A 36 7.62 13.79 11.92
N PHE A 37 7.97 14.48 10.85
CA PHE A 37 9.11 15.39 10.84
C PHE A 37 8.89 16.55 11.80
N GLY A 38 9.91 16.87 12.61
CA GLY A 38 9.87 18.00 13.54
C GLY A 38 8.82 17.89 14.65
N GLY A 39 8.25 16.70 14.88
CA GLY A 39 7.21 16.49 15.90
C GLY A 39 5.86 17.14 15.57
N ILE A 40 5.63 17.50 14.31
CA ILE A 40 4.38 18.10 13.85
C ILE A 40 3.24 17.09 14.05
N THR A 41 2.12 17.50 14.67
CA THR A 41 0.95 16.63 14.82
C THR A 41 0.40 16.24 13.43
N PRO A 42 0.37 14.93 13.08
CA PRO A 42 -0.19 14.48 11.80
C PRO A 42 -1.67 14.81 11.65
N PHE A 43 -2.11 14.95 10.40
CA PHE A 43 -3.50 15.23 10.05
C PHE A 43 -4.49 14.26 10.71
N PHE A 44 -4.22 12.97 10.65
CA PHE A 44 -5.16 11.98 11.19
C PHE A 44 -5.24 11.99 12.71
N GLU A 45 -4.19 12.45 13.42
CA GLU A 45 -4.30 12.69 14.87
C GLU A 45 -5.31 13.80 15.16
N ARG A 46 -5.28 14.90 14.40
CA ARG A 46 -6.27 15.98 14.56
C ARG A 46 -7.69 15.50 14.30
N VAL A 47 -7.88 14.65 13.30
CA VAL A 47 -9.17 14.05 12.98
C VAL A 47 -9.71 13.23 14.17
N ILE A 48 -8.85 12.45 14.81
CA ILE A 48 -9.19 11.64 15.99
C ILE A 48 -9.44 12.53 17.22
N GLU A 49 -8.53 13.46 17.53
CA GLU A 49 -8.64 14.41 18.65
C GLU A 49 -9.96 15.18 18.61
N LYS A 50 -10.35 15.66 17.42
CA LYS A 50 -11.59 16.40 17.19
C LYS A 50 -12.82 15.51 17.00
N LYS A 51 -12.67 14.18 17.02
CA LYS A 51 -13.76 13.19 16.84
C LYS A 51 -14.59 13.43 15.58
N LEU A 52 -13.93 13.72 14.46
CA LEU A 52 -14.60 14.13 13.22
C LEU A 52 -15.21 12.96 12.43
N LEU A 53 -14.87 11.72 12.79
CA LEU A 53 -15.31 10.52 12.10
C LEU A 53 -16.13 9.63 13.04
N LYS A 54 -17.05 8.87 12.46
CA LYS A 54 -17.83 7.84 13.19
C LYS A 54 -16.94 6.71 13.72
N ARG A 55 -15.89 6.39 12.96
CA ARG A 55 -14.85 5.41 13.29
C ARG A 55 -13.51 6.03 12.94
N ASN A 56 -12.48 5.80 13.75
CA ASN A 56 -11.14 6.31 13.47
C ASN A 56 -10.45 5.42 12.42
N GLU A 57 -11.04 5.32 11.24
CA GLU A 57 -10.53 4.50 10.15
C GLU A 57 -10.61 5.25 8.82
N PHE A 58 -9.75 4.86 7.89
CA PHE A 58 -9.86 5.23 6.50
C PHE A 58 -9.59 4.00 5.64
N ALA A 59 -10.13 3.98 4.42
CA ALA A 59 -9.97 2.83 3.54
C ALA A 59 -9.69 3.28 2.11
N PHE A 60 -8.91 2.47 1.40
CA PHE A 60 -8.56 2.68 0.01
C PHE A 60 -9.19 1.60 -0.86
N TYR A 61 -9.81 2.07 -1.93
CA TYR A 61 -10.19 1.28 -3.08
C TYR A 61 -9.51 1.89 -4.30
N LEU A 62 -8.58 1.15 -4.91
CA LEU A 62 -7.85 1.62 -6.08
C LEU A 62 -8.31 0.83 -7.30
N ASN A 63 -8.82 1.51 -8.32
CA ASN A 63 -9.16 0.86 -9.57
C ASN A 63 -7.88 0.55 -10.37
N ALA A 64 -7.75 -0.68 -10.85
CA ALA A 64 -6.65 -1.06 -11.73
C ALA A 64 -6.75 -0.38 -13.11
N ASP A 65 -7.99 -0.13 -13.56
CA ASP A 65 -8.29 0.66 -14.75
C ASP A 65 -8.27 2.16 -14.40
N SER A 66 -7.25 2.87 -14.88
CA SER A 66 -7.06 4.30 -14.62
C SER A 66 -8.17 5.18 -15.21
N SER A 67 -8.97 4.67 -16.16
CA SER A 67 -10.13 5.39 -16.66
C SER A 67 -11.29 5.45 -15.64
N ARG A 68 -11.17 4.71 -14.52
CA ARG A 68 -12.20 4.57 -13.50
C ARG A 68 -11.77 5.17 -12.17
N PRO A 69 -12.70 5.78 -11.42
CA PRO A 69 -12.36 6.48 -10.20
C PRO A 69 -11.97 5.52 -9.07
N SER A 70 -10.85 5.81 -8.43
CA SER A 70 -10.48 5.25 -7.12
C SER A 70 -11.16 6.03 -5.98
N ALA A 71 -11.11 5.51 -4.76
CA ALA A 71 -11.70 6.17 -3.59
C ALA A 71 -10.86 6.03 -2.32
N LEU A 72 -10.80 7.14 -1.58
CA LEU A 72 -10.42 7.18 -0.17
C LEU A 72 -11.69 7.41 0.66
N LEU A 73 -12.01 6.45 1.52
CA LEU A 73 -13.17 6.49 2.39
C LEU A 73 -12.73 6.92 3.79
N TRP A 74 -13.45 7.87 4.38
CA TRP A 74 -13.19 8.36 5.73
C TRP A 74 -14.27 7.87 6.70
N GLY A 75 -13.84 7.21 7.78
CA GLY A 75 -14.70 6.83 8.90
C GLY A 75 -15.63 5.64 8.66
N GLY A 76 -15.34 4.82 7.65
CA GLY A 76 -16.12 3.65 7.30
C GLY A 76 -15.62 2.96 6.04
N VAL A 77 -16.37 1.94 5.63
CA VAL A 77 -16.12 1.13 4.44
C VAL A 77 -17.38 1.05 3.58
N ASP A 78 -17.24 0.73 2.30
CA ASP A 78 -18.36 0.48 1.37
C ASP A 78 -18.34 -0.99 0.92
N LYS A 79 -19.38 -1.75 1.26
CA LYS A 79 -19.52 -3.18 0.91
C LYS A 79 -19.65 -3.42 -0.60
N ASP A 80 -19.92 -2.37 -1.39
CA ASP A 80 -19.95 -2.48 -2.85
C ASP A 80 -18.56 -2.45 -3.48
N LEU A 81 -17.50 -2.19 -2.71
CA LEU A 81 -16.13 -2.07 -3.20
C LEU A 81 -15.25 -3.31 -2.93
N TYR A 82 -15.76 -4.29 -2.17
CA TYR A 82 -14.99 -5.49 -1.83
C TYR A 82 -15.88 -6.73 -1.66
N GLU A 83 -15.23 -7.89 -1.70
CA GLU A 83 -15.84 -9.21 -1.57
C GLU A 83 -15.49 -9.83 -0.22
N GLY A 84 -16.44 -10.61 0.33
CA GLY A 84 -16.25 -11.32 1.59
C GLY A 84 -16.08 -10.43 2.81
N ASP A 85 -15.33 -10.95 3.78
CA ASP A 85 -15.04 -10.30 5.05
C ASP A 85 -13.68 -9.60 5.01
N ILE A 86 -13.58 -8.48 5.73
CA ILE A 86 -12.31 -7.77 5.92
C ILE A 86 -11.55 -8.45 7.05
N LEU A 87 -10.39 -9.00 6.72
CA LEU A 87 -9.50 -9.65 7.67
C LEU A 87 -8.58 -8.61 8.29
N MET A 88 -8.70 -8.40 9.61
CA MET A 88 -7.98 -7.36 10.34
C MET A 88 -6.75 -7.91 11.07
N PHE A 89 -5.60 -7.27 10.85
CA PHE A 89 -4.31 -7.62 11.43
C PHE A 89 -3.80 -6.50 12.35
N PRO A 90 -3.27 -6.81 13.55
CA PRO A 90 -2.75 -5.80 14.46
C PRO A 90 -1.47 -5.16 13.92
N VAL A 91 -1.37 -3.84 14.04
CA VAL A 91 -0.13 -3.10 13.79
C VAL A 91 0.86 -3.40 14.91
N LYS A 92 2.05 -3.90 14.57
CA LYS A 92 3.09 -4.23 15.56
C LYS A 92 4.03 -3.08 15.87
N LYS A 93 4.27 -2.20 14.91
CA LYS A 93 5.19 -1.07 15.07
C LYS A 93 4.57 0.18 14.47
N ALA A 94 3.92 0.97 15.33
CA ALA A 94 3.23 2.22 15.00
C ALA A 94 4.20 3.38 14.66
N HIS A 95 5.15 3.10 13.77
CA HIS A 95 5.84 4.08 12.92
C HIS A 95 5.12 4.10 11.57
N TYR A 96 5.10 2.93 10.93
CA TYR A 96 4.35 2.64 9.71
C TYR A 96 3.10 1.81 10.06
N TRP A 97 2.25 1.57 9.06
CA TRP A 97 1.24 0.54 9.10
C TRP A 97 1.89 -0.85 8.92
N ALA A 98 2.67 -1.25 9.93
CA ALA A 98 3.52 -2.44 9.90
C ALA A 98 2.86 -3.64 10.59
N LEU A 99 2.60 -4.70 9.82
CA LEU A 99 2.09 -5.99 10.27
C LEU A 99 3.24 -6.94 10.62
N GLU A 100 2.98 -7.95 11.44
CA GLU A 100 3.95 -9.03 11.67
C GLU A 100 3.99 -9.98 10.48
N LEU A 101 5.15 -10.04 9.82
CA LEU A 101 5.44 -11.02 8.77
C LEU A 101 6.16 -12.20 9.41
N VAL A 102 5.51 -13.36 9.39
CA VAL A 102 6.03 -14.62 9.96
C VAL A 102 6.87 -15.36 8.94
N ASP A 103 6.41 -15.40 7.69
CA ASP A 103 7.07 -16.09 6.58
C ASP A 103 6.67 -15.44 5.25
N PHE A 104 7.52 -15.60 4.23
CA PHE A 104 7.26 -15.21 2.85
C PHE A 104 7.65 -16.36 1.93
N ARG A 105 6.73 -16.73 1.04
CA ARG A 105 6.86 -17.92 0.18
C ARG A 105 6.65 -17.60 -1.29
N ILE A 106 7.40 -18.29 -2.13
CA ILE A 106 7.13 -18.40 -3.57
C ILE A 106 6.62 -19.82 -3.83
N GLY A 107 5.34 -19.95 -4.17
CA GLY A 107 4.64 -21.23 -4.12
C GLY A 107 4.73 -21.83 -2.72
N ASN A 108 5.26 -23.05 -2.61
CA ASN A 108 5.41 -23.75 -1.33
C ASN A 108 6.78 -23.54 -0.66
N ARG A 109 7.71 -22.79 -1.27
CA ARG A 109 9.07 -22.60 -0.76
C ARG A 109 9.11 -21.36 0.14
N SER A 110 9.44 -21.55 1.42
CA SER A 110 9.78 -20.44 2.33
C SER A 110 11.13 -19.81 1.95
N LEU A 111 11.17 -18.47 1.94
CA LEU A 111 12.39 -17.68 1.80
C LEU A 111 12.89 -17.11 3.13
N MET A 112 12.17 -17.33 4.24
CA MET A 112 12.54 -16.80 5.56
C MET A 112 13.14 -17.85 6.50
N GLU A 113 13.04 -19.14 6.16
CA GLU A 113 13.69 -20.24 6.90
C GLU A 113 15.20 -20.37 6.61
N ASP A 114 15.68 -19.85 5.49
CA ASP A 114 17.10 -19.92 5.11
C ASP A 114 17.90 -18.79 5.79
N GLU A 115 18.92 -19.17 6.59
CA GLU A 115 19.83 -18.25 7.30
C GLU A 115 20.55 -17.26 6.37
N LYS A 116 20.59 -17.50 5.05
CA LYS A 116 21.09 -16.54 4.05
C LYS A 116 20.21 -15.30 3.88
N HIS A 117 18.93 -15.37 4.24
CA HIS A 117 17.99 -14.28 4.04
C HIS A 117 17.88 -13.40 5.28
N SER A 118 17.71 -12.09 5.03
CA SER A 118 17.42 -11.12 6.09
C SER A 118 16.18 -11.60 6.86
N LYS A 119 16.25 -11.61 8.19
CA LYS A 119 15.10 -11.87 9.08
C LYS A 119 14.12 -10.70 9.01
N THR A 120 13.48 -10.52 7.85
CA THR A 120 12.39 -9.59 7.63
C THR A 120 11.28 -9.94 8.61
N LYS A 121 10.83 -8.98 9.43
CA LYS A 121 9.81 -9.26 10.46
C LYS A 121 8.50 -8.54 10.21
N TYR A 122 8.51 -7.63 9.26
CA TYR A 122 7.43 -6.69 9.06
C TYR A 122 7.01 -6.66 7.60
N LEU A 123 5.71 -6.53 7.42
CA LEU A 123 5.09 -6.17 6.15
C LEU A 123 4.43 -4.81 6.35
N ILE A 124 4.95 -3.79 5.67
CA ILE A 124 4.43 -2.43 5.70
C ILE A 124 3.40 -2.29 4.58
N VAL A 125 2.28 -1.64 4.87
CA VAL A 125 1.28 -1.30 3.88
C VAL A 125 1.39 0.20 3.60
N ASP A 126 1.76 0.56 2.38
CA ASP A 126 2.11 1.94 2.04
C ASP A 126 1.49 2.38 0.72
N THR A 127 0.51 3.27 0.81
CA THR A 127 -0.17 3.86 -0.35
C THR A 127 0.75 4.79 -1.16
N GLY A 128 1.88 5.22 -0.59
CA GLY A 128 2.85 6.10 -1.23
C GLY A 128 3.92 5.38 -2.05
N THR A 129 3.93 4.05 -2.04
CA THR A 129 4.85 3.22 -2.82
C THR A 129 4.09 2.54 -3.96
N THR A 130 4.60 2.58 -5.20
CA THR A 130 3.92 1.96 -6.35
C THR A 130 3.97 0.44 -6.32
N TYR A 131 5.17 -0.13 -6.29
CA TYR A 131 5.41 -1.58 -6.40
C TYR A 131 5.48 -2.27 -5.03
N PHE A 132 5.49 -3.59 -5.05
CA PHE A 132 5.95 -4.36 -3.91
C PHE A 132 7.43 -4.09 -3.66
N THR A 133 7.90 -4.22 -2.42
CA THR A 133 9.34 -4.14 -2.15
C THR A 133 9.84 -5.33 -1.35
N ALA A 134 11.09 -5.70 -1.63
CA ALA A 134 11.80 -6.73 -0.88
C ALA A 134 13.25 -6.31 -0.60
N PRO A 135 13.82 -6.71 0.54
CA PRO A 135 15.22 -6.43 0.87
C PRO A 135 16.17 -7.41 0.20
N GLY A 136 17.39 -6.94 -0.08
CA GLY A 136 18.57 -7.76 -0.41
C GLY A 136 18.29 -9.06 -1.19
N SER A 137 18.59 -10.18 -0.54
CA SER A 137 18.51 -11.53 -1.11
C SER A 137 17.09 -12.02 -1.40
N ILE A 138 16.07 -11.55 -0.65
CA ILE A 138 14.67 -11.93 -0.94
C ILE A 138 14.27 -11.37 -2.30
N TYR A 139 14.64 -10.12 -2.60
CA TYR A 139 14.41 -9.53 -3.91
C TYR A 139 15.14 -10.32 -5.01
N ASP A 140 16.41 -10.67 -4.79
CA ASP A 140 17.22 -11.38 -5.77
C ASP A 140 16.61 -12.77 -6.09
N GLU A 141 16.08 -13.49 -5.09
CA GLU A 141 15.35 -14.75 -5.29
C GLU A 141 14.01 -14.57 -6.04
N ILE A 142 13.27 -13.49 -5.76
CA ILE A 142 12.02 -13.18 -6.46
C ILE A 142 12.28 -12.99 -7.95
N ILE A 143 13.23 -12.13 -8.31
CA ILE A 143 13.52 -11.82 -9.72
C ILE A 143 14.17 -13.01 -10.44
N ALA A 144 14.95 -13.84 -9.74
CA ALA A 144 15.49 -15.07 -10.32
C ALA A 144 14.40 -16.11 -10.62
N THR A 145 13.35 -16.17 -9.79
CA THR A 145 12.29 -17.18 -9.90
C THR A 145 11.14 -16.72 -10.82
N LEU A 146 10.76 -15.45 -10.74
CA LEU A 146 9.64 -14.84 -11.47
C LEU A 146 10.21 -13.90 -12.52
N GLN A 147 10.53 -14.44 -13.69
CA GLN A 147 11.16 -13.68 -14.77
C GLN A 147 10.13 -12.91 -15.59
N GLU A 148 10.61 -11.92 -16.32
CA GLU A 148 9.82 -11.27 -17.36
C GLU A 148 9.53 -12.27 -18.48
N ALA A 149 8.28 -12.28 -18.95
CA ALA A 149 7.82 -13.14 -20.02
C ALA A 149 6.57 -12.56 -20.68
N PRO A 150 6.20 -13.01 -21.90
CA PRO A 150 4.93 -12.62 -22.51
C PRO A 150 3.76 -12.86 -21.57
N CYS A 151 2.86 -11.88 -21.42
CA CYS A 151 1.82 -11.92 -20.38
C CYS A 151 1.00 -13.23 -20.33
N PRO A 152 0.61 -13.87 -21.45
CA PRO A 152 -0.10 -15.16 -21.39
C PRO A 152 0.71 -16.32 -20.77
N GLN A 153 2.04 -16.22 -20.72
CA GLN A 153 2.91 -17.24 -20.13
C GLN A 153 3.02 -17.12 -18.61
N VAL A 154 2.83 -15.92 -18.06
CA VAL A 154 2.93 -15.67 -16.61
C VAL A 154 1.70 -16.19 -15.85
N ASP A 155 0.62 -16.56 -16.54
CA ASP A 155 -0.56 -17.23 -15.96
C ASP A 155 -0.22 -18.53 -15.20
N SER A 156 0.91 -19.16 -15.56
CA SER A 156 1.42 -20.37 -14.91
C SER A 156 2.26 -20.10 -13.65
N TYR A 157 2.56 -18.84 -13.33
CA TYR A 157 3.45 -18.50 -12.23
C TYR A 157 2.78 -18.78 -10.88
N VAL A 158 3.58 -19.28 -9.94
CA VAL A 158 3.11 -19.69 -8.63
C VAL A 158 2.78 -18.48 -7.75
N PRO A 159 1.75 -18.57 -6.89
CA PRO A 159 1.40 -17.45 -6.03
C PRO A 159 2.50 -17.13 -5.02
N LEU A 160 2.55 -15.86 -4.62
CA LEU A 160 3.31 -15.39 -3.48
C LEU A 160 2.46 -15.50 -2.23
N THR A 161 3.02 -15.98 -1.12
CA THR A 161 2.29 -16.05 0.15
C THR A 161 3.01 -15.26 1.24
N TYR A 162 2.31 -14.27 1.79
CA TYR A 162 2.73 -13.55 2.99
C TYR A 162 2.02 -14.17 4.19
N VAL A 163 2.78 -14.82 5.08
CA VAL A 163 2.21 -15.41 6.29
C VAL A 163 2.19 -14.36 7.38
N LEU A 164 1.00 -13.93 7.78
CA LEU A 164 0.78 -12.85 8.74
C LEU A 164 0.32 -13.38 10.08
N ARG A 165 0.68 -12.69 11.17
CA ARG A 165 0.10 -12.97 12.50
C ARG A 165 -1.17 -12.18 12.73
N SER A 166 -2.24 -12.88 13.08
CA SER A 166 -3.53 -12.31 13.48
C SER A 166 -3.54 -11.81 14.93
N GLY A 167 -4.63 -11.15 15.32
CA GLY A 167 -4.83 -10.68 16.70
C GLY A 167 -4.98 -11.80 17.74
N SER A 168 -5.48 -12.99 17.35
CA SER A 168 -5.57 -14.17 18.22
C SER A 168 -4.22 -14.89 18.40
N GLY A 169 -3.22 -14.53 17.62
CA GLY A 169 -1.90 -15.18 17.60
C GLY A 169 -1.76 -16.24 16.50
N ASP A 170 -2.86 -16.63 15.85
CA ASP A 170 -2.88 -17.55 14.72
C ASP A 170 -2.21 -16.94 13.49
N THR A 171 -1.71 -17.80 12.61
CA THR A 171 -1.14 -17.40 11.32
C THR A 171 -2.18 -17.44 10.21
N PHE A 172 -2.07 -16.50 9.29
CA PHE A 172 -2.94 -16.39 8.12
C PHE A 172 -2.10 -16.26 6.85
N ASN A 173 -2.46 -16.99 5.80
CA ASN A 173 -1.80 -16.92 4.50
C ASN A 173 -2.51 -15.87 3.64
N LEU A 174 -1.87 -14.72 3.44
CA LEU A 174 -2.27 -13.76 2.41
C LEU A 174 -1.62 -14.19 1.09
N GLU A 175 -2.41 -14.82 0.24
CA GLU A 175 -2.00 -15.26 -1.08
C GLU A 175 -2.17 -14.13 -2.11
N VAL A 176 -1.14 -13.91 -2.92
CA VAL A 176 -1.08 -12.90 -3.98
C VAL A 176 -0.72 -13.61 -5.26
N THR A 177 -1.62 -13.61 -6.24
CA THR A 177 -1.46 -14.31 -7.52
C THR A 177 -0.74 -13.45 -8.54
N GLN A 178 -0.33 -14.07 -9.65
CA GLN A 178 0.34 -13.40 -10.77
C GLN A 178 -0.44 -12.20 -11.32
N GLU A 179 -1.78 -12.27 -11.33
CA GLU A 179 -2.65 -11.16 -11.74
C GLU A 179 -2.41 -9.88 -10.90
N THR A 180 -1.95 -10.04 -9.66
CA THR A 180 -1.66 -8.93 -8.76
C THR A 180 -0.19 -8.49 -8.79
N TYR A 181 0.76 -9.42 -8.84
CA TYR A 181 2.19 -9.07 -8.72
C TYR A 181 2.92 -8.94 -10.06
N MET A 182 2.32 -9.30 -11.19
CA MET A 182 2.87 -9.08 -12.53
C MET A 182 2.20 -7.87 -13.17
N VAL A 183 2.98 -7.02 -13.83
CA VAL A 183 2.49 -5.85 -14.57
C VAL A 183 2.98 -5.88 -16.01
N ALA A 184 2.08 -5.58 -16.94
CA ALA A 184 2.41 -5.48 -18.34
C ALA A 184 3.21 -4.19 -18.62
N ASP A 185 4.18 -4.28 -19.53
CA ASP A 185 4.82 -3.13 -20.14
C ASP A 185 4.22 -2.81 -21.52
N ASP A 186 4.77 -1.79 -22.19
CA ASP A 186 4.31 -1.34 -23.51
C ASP A 186 4.57 -2.37 -24.63
N SER A 187 5.32 -3.45 -24.35
CA SER A 187 5.69 -4.52 -25.28
C SER A 187 4.82 -5.79 -25.19
N GLU A 188 3.75 -5.77 -24.39
CA GLU A 188 2.92 -6.96 -24.06
C GLU A 188 3.64 -8.04 -23.23
N ASP A 189 4.83 -7.72 -22.73
CA ASP A 189 5.55 -8.55 -21.77
C ASP A 189 5.15 -8.15 -20.35
N CYS A 190 5.12 -9.13 -19.45
CA CYS A 190 4.76 -8.96 -18.05
C CYS A 190 6.00 -9.17 -17.19
N GLN A 191 6.24 -8.24 -16.28
CA GLN A 191 7.36 -8.27 -15.34
C GLN A 191 6.88 -8.24 -13.88
N PRO A 192 7.63 -8.80 -12.93
CA PRO A 192 7.29 -8.70 -11.51
C PRO A 192 7.32 -7.25 -11.04
N ALA A 193 6.23 -6.76 -10.46
CA ALA A 193 6.08 -5.43 -9.88
C ALA A 193 6.80 -5.32 -8.52
N PHE A 194 8.11 -5.58 -8.51
CA PHE A 194 8.95 -5.55 -7.31
C PHE A 194 10.08 -4.52 -7.45
N MET A 195 10.39 -3.86 -6.34
CA MET A 195 11.58 -3.01 -6.21
C MET A 195 12.47 -3.50 -5.07
N LYS A 196 13.79 -3.45 -5.30
CA LYS A 196 14.77 -3.70 -4.24
C LYS A 196 14.80 -2.50 -3.30
N LEU A 197 14.50 -2.73 -2.02
CA LEU A 197 14.52 -1.68 -1.01
C LEU A 197 15.00 -2.20 0.34
N ASP A 198 16.13 -1.69 0.80
CA ASP A 198 16.64 -1.92 2.14
C ASP A 198 16.32 -0.72 3.05
N LEU A 199 15.38 -0.90 3.97
CA LEU A 199 15.06 0.12 4.96
C LEU A 199 16.19 0.29 5.99
N LYS A 200 16.34 1.51 6.51
CA LYS A 200 17.22 1.79 7.66
C LYS A 200 16.89 0.83 8.81
N LYS A 201 17.92 0.36 9.53
CA LYS A 201 17.79 -0.63 10.63
C LYS A 201 16.74 -0.27 11.70
N GLN A 202 16.49 1.01 11.93
CA GLN A 202 15.48 1.47 12.89
C GLN A 202 14.03 1.22 12.42
N TYR A 203 13.81 1.06 11.12
CA TYR A 203 12.50 0.91 10.48
C TYR A 203 12.29 -0.46 9.83
N GLY A 204 13.37 -1.15 9.47
CA GLY A 204 13.34 -2.48 8.87
C GLY A 204 14.12 -3.54 9.68
N PRO A 205 14.45 -4.69 9.06
CA PRO A 205 14.07 -5.08 7.68
C PRO A 205 12.56 -5.33 7.55
N ALA A 206 11.97 -4.86 6.45
CA ALA A 206 10.55 -5.02 6.13
C ALA A 206 10.37 -5.18 4.61
N MET A 207 9.28 -5.84 4.22
CA MET A 207 8.72 -5.77 2.87
C MET A 207 7.61 -4.72 2.83
N ILE A 208 7.29 -4.20 1.65
CA ILE A 208 6.21 -3.23 1.47
C ILE A 208 5.18 -3.77 0.47
N LEU A 209 3.90 -3.68 0.83
CA LEU A 209 2.76 -3.77 -0.08
C LEU A 209 2.42 -2.36 -0.56
N GLY A 210 2.64 -2.13 -1.84
CA GLY A 210 2.37 -0.85 -2.50
C GLY A 210 1.01 -0.77 -3.17
N GLU A 211 0.86 0.25 -3.98
CA GLU A 211 -0.32 0.60 -4.77
C GLU A 211 -0.81 -0.56 -5.66
N VAL A 212 0.11 -1.28 -6.33
CA VAL A 212 -0.23 -2.43 -7.19
C VAL A 212 -0.96 -3.54 -6.43
N PHE A 213 -0.59 -3.81 -5.17
CA PHE A 213 -1.33 -4.73 -4.30
C PHE A 213 -2.74 -4.18 -4.02
N MET A 214 -2.83 -2.89 -3.69
CA MET A 214 -4.08 -2.24 -3.29
C MET A 214 -5.10 -2.09 -4.44
N ARG A 215 -4.67 -2.22 -5.70
CA ARG A 215 -5.57 -2.35 -6.86
C ARG A 215 -6.42 -3.62 -6.82
N HIS A 216 -5.91 -4.68 -6.19
CA HIS A 216 -6.57 -5.99 -6.10
C HIS A 216 -7.15 -6.27 -4.71
N PHE A 217 -6.72 -5.51 -3.70
CA PHE A 217 -7.16 -5.66 -2.32
C PHE A 217 -7.70 -4.35 -1.75
N PHE A 218 -8.98 -4.36 -1.38
CA PHE A 218 -9.57 -3.29 -0.58
C PHE A 218 -8.88 -3.26 0.78
N THR A 219 -8.36 -2.09 1.15
CA THR A 219 -7.46 -1.96 2.29
C THR A 219 -8.00 -0.96 3.30
N VAL A 220 -8.12 -1.37 4.56
CA VAL A 220 -8.63 -0.54 5.65
C VAL A 220 -7.52 -0.27 6.66
N PHE A 221 -7.40 0.97 7.10
CA PHE A 221 -6.46 1.40 8.13
C PHE A 221 -7.28 1.92 9.31
N SER A 222 -7.25 1.18 10.42
CA SER A 222 -8.04 1.50 11.62
C SER A 222 -7.13 1.89 12.76
N ARG A 223 -7.45 3.00 13.44
CA ARG A 223 -6.83 3.46 14.69
C ARG A 223 -7.60 3.00 15.93
N GLY A 224 -8.60 2.13 15.78
CA GLY A 224 -9.43 1.69 16.91
C GLY A 224 -10.07 2.87 17.63
N ASN A 225 -9.95 2.91 18.96
CA ASN A 225 -10.39 4.04 19.78
C ASN A 225 -9.47 5.28 19.71
N GLY A 226 -8.36 5.22 18.97
CA GLY A 226 -7.33 6.26 18.89
C GLY A 226 -5.99 5.85 19.52
N ASP A 227 -6.00 4.84 20.39
CA ASP A 227 -4.82 4.23 20.99
C ASP A 227 -3.99 3.48 19.93
N LEU A 228 -2.68 3.71 19.94
CA LEU A 228 -1.74 3.10 19.00
C LEU A 228 -1.70 1.57 19.10
N THR A 229 -2.05 1.01 20.26
CA THR A 229 -2.09 -0.44 20.51
C THR A 229 -3.31 -1.12 19.88
N GLU A 230 -4.36 -0.37 19.56
CA GLU A 230 -5.56 -0.90 18.90
C GLU A 230 -5.49 -0.81 17.37
N ALA A 231 -4.44 -0.21 16.83
CA ALA A 231 -4.31 0.01 15.40
C ALA A 231 -4.24 -1.31 14.62
N LYS A 232 -4.97 -1.37 13.49
CA LYS A 232 -5.08 -2.55 12.65
C LYS A 232 -5.09 -2.17 11.17
N VAL A 233 -4.61 -3.08 10.31
CA VAL A 233 -4.83 -3.01 8.86
C VAL A 233 -5.73 -4.17 8.44
N GLY A 234 -6.70 -3.88 7.59
CA GLY A 234 -7.67 -4.83 7.07
C GLY A 234 -7.50 -5.06 5.58
N PHE A 235 -7.66 -6.31 5.13
CA PHE A 235 -7.69 -6.66 3.72
C PHE A 235 -8.94 -7.44 3.35
N ALA A 236 -9.49 -7.14 2.18
CA ALA A 236 -10.49 -7.96 1.49
C ALA A 236 -10.21 -7.90 -0.02
N LYS A 237 -10.66 -8.90 -0.78
CA LYS A 237 -10.54 -8.85 -2.24
C LYS A 237 -11.33 -7.65 -2.78
N ALA A 238 -10.71 -6.80 -3.57
CA ALA A 238 -11.40 -5.68 -4.20
C ALA A 238 -12.40 -6.21 -5.24
N LYS A 239 -13.58 -5.59 -5.30
CA LYS A 239 -14.49 -5.80 -6.44
C LYS A 239 -13.91 -5.05 -7.62
N LEU A 240 -13.21 -5.77 -8.50
CA LEU A 240 -12.53 -5.15 -9.65
C LEU A 240 -13.55 -4.45 -10.53
N GLY A 241 -13.29 -3.18 -10.83
CA GLY A 241 -14.20 -2.39 -11.63
C GLY A 241 -15.54 -2.10 -10.94
N ALA A 242 -15.55 -1.91 -9.64
CA ALA A 242 -16.65 -1.25 -8.94
C ALA A 242 -16.55 0.28 -9.13
N MET A 243 -17.69 0.97 -9.05
CA MET A 243 -17.75 2.43 -9.05
C MET A 243 -17.98 2.92 -7.63
N PRO A 244 -17.02 3.64 -7.02
CA PRO A 244 -17.26 4.31 -5.76
C PRO A 244 -18.43 5.28 -5.85
N LYS A 245 -19.29 5.25 -4.84
CA LYS A 245 -20.38 6.21 -4.70
C LYS A 245 -19.79 7.54 -4.21
N VAL A 246 -19.84 8.57 -5.05
CA VAL A 246 -19.49 9.92 -4.61
C VAL A 246 -20.67 10.51 -3.83
N SER A 247 -20.51 10.77 -2.54
CA SER A 247 -21.50 11.58 -1.82
C SER A 247 -21.36 13.03 -2.29
N SER A 248 -22.28 13.48 -3.14
CA SER A 248 -22.37 14.86 -3.64
C SER A 248 -22.78 15.81 -2.51
N ASN A 249 -21.83 16.20 -1.66
CA ASN A 249 -22.00 17.29 -0.68
C ASN A 249 -20.69 18.10 -0.52
N ILE A 250 -19.98 18.31 -1.63
CA ILE A 250 -18.86 19.25 -1.71
C ILE A 250 -19.11 20.12 -2.94
N GLY A 251 -19.53 21.37 -2.69
CA GLY A 251 -19.52 22.42 -3.70
C GLY A 251 -18.08 22.68 -4.13
N SER A 252 -17.90 22.95 -5.41
CA SER A 252 -16.64 23.11 -6.16
C SER A 252 -15.88 21.80 -6.45
N LEU A 253 -16.13 21.29 -7.66
CA LEU A 253 -15.28 20.34 -8.38
C LEU A 253 -13.94 21.01 -8.68
N VAL A 254 -12.85 20.52 -8.10
CA VAL A 254 -11.57 20.51 -8.82
C VAL A 254 -11.63 19.26 -9.67
N GLN A 255 -11.80 19.44 -10.98
CA GLN A 255 -11.61 18.35 -11.94
C GLN A 255 -10.15 17.92 -11.87
N ILE A 256 -9.89 16.70 -11.38
CA ILE A 256 -8.60 16.05 -11.59
C ILE A 256 -8.54 15.72 -13.08
N GLN A 257 -7.75 16.50 -13.81
CA GLN A 257 -7.40 16.21 -15.18
C GLN A 257 -6.05 15.48 -15.11
N GLU A 258 -6.06 14.15 -15.29
CA GLU A 258 -4.82 13.39 -15.32
C GLU A 258 -4.00 13.73 -16.56
N ALA A 259 -2.72 13.99 -16.34
CA ALA A 259 -1.74 14.16 -17.38
C ALA A 259 -1.57 12.84 -18.13
N SER A 260 -1.84 12.88 -19.44
CA SER A 260 -1.39 11.85 -20.38
C SER A 260 0.12 11.66 -20.19
N LEU A 261 0.51 10.43 -19.84
CA LEU A 261 1.90 9.99 -19.80
C LEU A 261 2.57 10.32 -21.14
N MET A 262 3.43 11.34 -21.15
CA MET A 262 4.34 11.58 -22.26
C MET A 262 5.39 10.46 -22.28
N ARG A 263 5.31 9.71 -23.39
CA ARG A 263 6.33 8.85 -24.00
C ARG A 263 7.75 9.26 -23.61
N ARG A 264 8.55 8.33 -23.06
CA ARG A 264 10.01 8.43 -23.11
C ARG A 264 10.57 7.41 -24.06
N ASN A 265 11.35 7.95 -24.99
CA ASN A 265 12.22 7.26 -25.93
C ASN A 265 13.42 6.68 -25.16
N PRO A 266 13.82 5.41 -25.37
CA PRO A 266 14.96 4.83 -24.68
C PRO A 266 16.22 5.15 -25.46
N GLU A 267 16.92 6.24 -25.11
CA GLU A 267 18.34 6.42 -25.44
C GLU A 267 18.92 7.61 -24.65
N ARG A 268 19.49 7.31 -23.48
CA ARG A 268 20.75 7.86 -22.92
C ARG A 268 21.00 7.39 -21.50
#